data_AF-A0A963ZXN3-F1
#
_entry.id   AF-A0A963ZXN3-F1
#
_cell.length_a   1.000
_cell.length_b   1.000
_cell.length_c   1.000
_cell.angle_alpha   90.00
_cell.angle_beta   90.00
_cell.angle_gamma   90.00
#
_symmetry.space_group_name_H-M   'P 1'
#
loop_
_entity.id
_entity.type
_entity.pdbx_description
1 polymer ?
#
loop_
_entity_poly.entity_id
_entity_poly.type
_entity_poly.pdbx_seq_one_letter_code
_entity_poly.pdbx_strand_id
1 'polypeptide(L)'
;MDPANPNKFNYSTSIFDFGIKGAIALTVLAVAAMVVFGVMQILSNPKDSKRGLIGLVVLIAVAVIAYYTADISQSAGVQTAIAKFEEANKTTFSEGNHRIVGGGIVISGILLVLAFLGLFGSEVRNFFK
;
A
#
# COMPACT_ATOMS: atom_id res chain seq x y z
N MET A 1 -37.47 12.32 10.19
CA MET A 1 -37.62 11.01 10.83
C MET A 1 -38.38 10.12 9.85
N ASP A 2 -37.74 9.04 9.39
CA ASP A 2 -38.39 8.00 8.58
C ASP A 2 -39.20 7.11 9.55
N PRO A 3 -40.53 6.99 9.40
CA PRO A 3 -41.37 6.24 10.33
C PRO A 3 -41.19 4.72 10.25
N ALA A 4 -40.40 4.18 9.31
CA ALA A 4 -40.32 2.73 9.06
C ALA A 4 -39.24 1.97 9.85
N ASN A 5 -38.36 2.62 10.65
CA ASN A 5 -37.40 1.90 11.49
C ASN A 5 -36.89 2.73 12.69
N PRO A 6 -37.33 2.42 13.93
CA PRO A 6 -37.04 3.23 15.12
C PRO A 6 -35.58 3.18 15.62
N ASN A 7 -34.70 2.36 15.01
CA ASN A 7 -33.31 2.18 15.46
C ASN A 7 -32.24 2.83 14.56
N LYS A 8 -32.62 3.67 13.58
CA LYS A 8 -31.64 4.40 12.76
C LYS A 8 -31.12 5.64 13.47
N PHE A 9 -30.09 5.47 14.31
CA PHE A 9 -29.22 6.57 14.70
C PHE A 9 -28.43 7.04 13.47
N ASN A 10 -28.81 8.19 12.91
CA ASN A 10 -28.02 8.84 11.87
C ASN A 10 -26.76 9.41 12.53
N TYR A 11 -25.69 8.62 12.59
CA TYR A 11 -24.38 9.13 12.98
C TYR A 11 -23.95 10.15 11.93
N SER A 12 -23.84 11.42 12.33
CA SER A 12 -23.32 12.48 11.48
C SER A 12 -21.82 12.23 11.26
N THR A 13 -21.47 11.53 10.17
CA THR A 13 -20.08 11.18 9.80
C THR A 13 -19.34 12.33 9.11
N SER A 14 -19.89 13.55 9.10
CA SER A 14 -19.41 14.67 8.29
C SER A 14 -17.91 14.99 8.49
N ILE A 15 -17.41 14.91 9.73
CA ILE A 15 -15.98 15.13 10.02
C ILE A 15 -15.08 13.99 9.53
N PHE A 16 -15.58 12.75 9.60
CA PHE A 16 -14.88 11.57 9.07
C PHE A 16 -14.87 11.57 7.54
N ASP A 17 -15.96 11.97 6.90
CA ASP A 17 -16.05 12.10 5.45
C ASP A 17 -15.09 13.18 4.91
N PHE A 18 -14.94 14.29 5.64
CA PHE A 18 -13.93 15.30 5.32
C PHE A 18 -12.50 14.73 5.43
N GLY A 19 -12.21 14.02 6.52
CA GLY A 19 -10.90 13.39 6.74
C GLY A 19 -10.55 12.36 5.66
N ILE A 20 -11.48 11.48 5.30
CA ILE A 20 -11.31 10.47 4.24
C ILE A 20 -11.09 11.16 2.89
N LYS A 21 -11.92 12.15 2.52
CA LYS A 21 -11.75 12.89 1.26
C LYS A 21 -10.43 13.64 1.20
N GLY A 22 -10.01 14.25 2.31
CA GLY A 22 -8.71 14.92 2.43
C GLY A 22 -7.55 13.95 2.26
N ALA A 23 -7.60 12.79 2.92
CA ALA A 23 -6.58 11.74 2.79
C ALA A 23 -6.48 11.20 1.35
N ILE A 24 -7.61 10.98 0.69
CA ILE A 24 -7.65 10.59 -0.73
C ILE A 24 -7.00 11.67 -1.60
N ALA A 25 -7.37 12.95 -1.42
CA ALA A 25 -6.81 14.05 -2.20
C ALA A 25 -5.28 14.17 -2.03
N LEU A 26 -4.80 14.09 -0.79
CA LEU A 26 -3.36 14.12 -0.49
C LEU A 26 -2.63 12.90 -1.06
N THR A 27 -3.25 11.72 -1.01
CA THR A 27 -2.67 10.51 -1.60
C THR A 27 -2.51 10.65 -3.11
N VAL A 28 -3.54 11.17 -3.80
CA VAL A 28 -3.47 11.42 -5.26
C VAL A 28 -2.37 12.45 -5.58
N LEU A 29 -2.29 13.53 -4.80
CA LEU A 29 -1.25 14.55 -4.99
C LEU A 29 0.16 13.99 -4.74
N ALA A 30 0.34 13.17 -3.72
CA ALA A 30 1.61 12.53 -3.42
C ALA A 30 2.04 11.57 -4.54
N VAL A 31 1.12 10.77 -5.09
CA VAL A 31 1.38 9.89 -6.23
C VAL A 31 1.78 10.71 -7.46
N ALA A 32 1.06 11.80 -7.75
CA ALA A 32 1.40 12.69 -8.87
C ALA A 32 2.80 13.32 -8.69
N ALA A 33 3.10 13.85 -7.50
CA ALA A 33 4.40 14.41 -7.19
C ALA A 33 5.52 13.38 -7.30
N MET A 34 5.31 12.15 -6.83
CA MET A 34 6.27 11.04 -6.94
C MET A 34 6.62 10.74 -8.40
N VAL A 35 5.61 10.67 -9.28
CA VAL A 35 5.81 10.42 -10.72
C VAL A 35 6.58 11.58 -11.36
N VAL A 36 6.14 12.82 -11.13
CA VAL A 36 6.79 14.02 -11.69
C VAL A 36 8.25 14.10 -11.24
N PHE A 37 8.51 13.89 -9.94
CA PHE A 37 9.86 13.93 -9.40
C PHE A 37 10.73 12.79 -9.93
N GLY A 38 10.20 11.57 -10.04
CA GLY A 38 10.90 10.43 -10.62
C GLY A 38 11.31 10.66 -12.07
N VAL A 39 10.40 11.20 -12.90
CA VAL A 39 10.69 11.52 -14.31
C VAL A 39 11.72 12.65 -14.40
N MET A 40 11.56 13.74 -13.63
CA MET A 40 12.54 14.84 -13.63
C MET A 40 13.93 14.37 -13.20
N GLN A 41 14.03 13.49 -12.20
CA GLN A 41 15.31 12.94 -11.74
C GLN A 41 16.03 12.15 -12.84
N ILE A 42 15.30 11.36 -13.63
CA ILE A 42 15.85 10.61 -14.77
C ILE A 42 16.33 11.56 -15.86
N LEU A 43 15.56 12.61 -16.17
CA LEU A 43 15.89 13.56 -17.24
C LEU A 43 17.06 14.47 -16.87
N SER A 44 17.11 14.97 -15.64
CA SER A 44 18.17 15.88 -15.19
C SER A 44 19.48 15.14 -14.91
N ASN A 45 19.44 13.92 -14.37
CA ASN A 45 20.64 13.16 -13.99
C ASN A 45 20.55 11.68 -14.38
N PRO A 46 20.52 11.36 -15.69
CA PRO A 46 20.31 10.00 -16.17
C PRO A 46 21.40 9.02 -15.71
N LYS A 47 22.64 9.49 -15.58
CA LYS A 47 23.78 8.66 -15.17
C LYS A 47 23.68 8.22 -13.71
N ASP A 48 23.28 9.12 -12.82
CA ASP A 48 23.16 8.83 -11.39
C ASP A 48 21.83 8.14 -11.06
N SER A 49 20.80 8.38 -11.87
CA SER A 49 19.50 7.73 -11.74
C SER A 49 19.54 6.22 -12.02
N LYS A 50 20.59 5.69 -12.67
CA LYS A 50 20.69 4.25 -13.01
C LYS A 50 20.52 3.34 -11.80
N ARG A 51 21.13 3.70 -10.66
CA ARG A 51 21.04 2.88 -9.43
C ARG A 51 19.62 2.88 -8.87
N GLY A 52 18.95 4.04 -8.87
CA GLY A 52 17.55 4.16 -8.46
C GLY A 52 16.60 3.42 -9.40
N LEU A 53 16.82 3.50 -10.71
CA LEU A 53 16.01 2.82 -11.71
C LEU A 53 16.15 1.30 -11.64
N ILE A 54 17.36 0.78 -11.41
CA ILE A 54 17.59 -0.65 -11.18
C ILE A 54 16.84 -1.11 -9.93
N GLY A 55 16.92 -0.34 -8.83
CA GLY A 55 16.16 -0.64 -7.61
C GLY A 55 14.65 -0.68 -7.85
N LEU A 56 14.11 0.28 -8.61
CA LEU A 56 12.69 0.31 -8.98
C LEU A 56 12.28 -0.90 -9.82
N VAL A 57 13.08 -1.30 -10.81
CA VAL A 57 12.81 -2.47 -11.65
C VAL A 57 12.79 -3.75 -10.80
N VAL A 58 13.75 -3.92 -9.90
CA VAL A 58 13.79 -5.06 -8.97
C VAL A 58 12.57 -5.06 -8.05
N LEU A 59 12.18 -3.90 -7.53
CA LEU A 59 10.98 -3.77 -6.69
C LEU A 59 9.71 -4.17 -7.44
N ILE A 60 9.56 -3.71 -8.69
CA ILE A 60 8.42 -4.09 -9.54
C ILE A 60 8.41 -5.60 -9.79
N ALA A 61 9.57 -6.21 -10.10
CA ALA A 61 9.66 -7.65 -10.30
C ALA A 61 9.22 -8.42 -9.04
N VAL A 62 9.71 -8.02 -7.86
CA VAL A 62 9.30 -8.63 -6.58
C VAL A 62 7.80 -8.44 -6.33
N ALA A 63 7.26 -7.25 -6.61
CA ALA A 63 5.84 -6.97 -6.43
C ALA A 63 4.94 -7.82 -7.34
N VAL A 64 5.36 -8.01 -8.60
CA VAL A 64 4.68 -8.86 -9.57
C VAL A 64 4.72 -10.32 -9.11
N ILE A 65 5.88 -10.82 -8.70
CA ILE A 65 6.02 -12.18 -8.17
C ILE A 65 5.10 -12.35 -6.96
N ALA A 66 5.17 -11.44 -5.99
CA ALA A 66 4.34 -11.49 -4.79
C ALA A 66 2.83 -11.46 -5.09
N TYR A 67 2.40 -10.69 -6.09
CA TYR A 67 1.00 -10.67 -6.54
C TYR A 67 0.57 -12.02 -7.12
N TYR A 68 1.41 -12.66 -7.93
CA TYR A 68 1.08 -13.96 -8.53
C TYR A 68 1.22 -15.13 -7.55
N THR A 69 2.07 -15.02 -6.54
CA THR A 69 2.24 -16.04 -5.48
C THR A 69 1.34 -15.79 -4.27
N ALA A 70 0.57 -14.69 -4.24
CA ALA A 70 -0.34 -14.40 -3.15
C ALA A 70 -1.45 -15.45 -3.12
N ASP A 71 -1.52 -16.19 -2.01
CA ASP A 71 -2.65 -17.06 -1.75
C ASP A 71 -3.91 -16.21 -1.51
N ILE A 72 -4.98 -16.59 -2.18
CA ILE A 72 -6.31 -15.96 -2.04
C ILE A 72 -6.93 -16.39 -0.70
N SER A 73 -6.47 -17.51 -0.15
CA SER A 73 -6.84 -18.07 1.15
C SER A 73 -6.17 -17.27 2.27
N GLN A 74 -6.70 -16.08 2.53
CA GLN A 74 -6.22 -15.21 3.61
C GLN A 74 -6.46 -15.87 4.98
N SER A 75 -5.64 -15.56 6.00
CA SER A 75 -5.89 -16.05 7.35
C SER A 75 -7.28 -15.63 7.86
N ALA A 76 -7.87 -16.38 8.79
CA ALA A 76 -9.21 -16.11 9.31
C ALA A 76 -9.38 -14.67 9.84
N GLY A 77 -8.32 -14.08 10.41
CA GLY A 77 -8.33 -12.70 10.88
C GLY A 77 -8.42 -11.67 9.73
N VAL A 78 -7.73 -11.92 8.62
CA VAL A 78 -7.78 -11.04 7.44
C VAL A 78 -9.11 -11.19 6.71
N GLN A 79 -9.64 -12.42 6.58
CA GLN A 79 -10.98 -12.64 6.02
C GLN A 79 -12.06 -11.92 6.84
N THR A 80 -11.97 -11.96 8.17
CA THR A 80 -12.91 -11.24 9.05
C THR A 80 -12.83 -9.72 8.86
N ALA A 81 -11.63 -9.17 8.69
CA ALA A 81 -11.45 -7.75 8.42
C ALA A 81 -12.04 -7.35 7.06
N ILE A 82 -11.87 -8.19 6.03
CA ILE A 82 -12.44 -7.96 4.71
C ILE A 82 -13.97 -8.02 4.75
N ALA A 83 -14.55 -9.05 5.38
CA ALA A 83 -16.00 -9.18 5.51
C ALA A 83 -16.63 -7.95 6.22
N LYS A 84 -15.99 -7.45 7.29
CA LYS A 84 -16.42 -6.23 7.97
C LYS A 84 -16.34 -4.99 7.08
N PHE A 85 -15.31 -4.91 6.25
CA PHE A 85 -15.15 -3.80 5.32
C PHE A 85 -16.22 -3.83 4.21
N GLU A 86 -16.49 -5.02 3.65
CA GLU A 86 -17.54 -5.23 2.65
C GLU A 86 -18.92 -4.84 3.17
N GLU A 87 -19.24 -5.29 4.39
CA GLU A 87 -20.50 -4.96 5.06
C GLU A 87 -20.62 -3.44 5.32
N ALA A 88 -19.56 -2.80 5.82
CA ALA A 88 -19.56 -1.38 6.12
C ALA A 88 -19.68 -0.50 4.87
N ASN A 89 -19.06 -0.90 3.76
CA ASN A 89 -19.02 -0.10 2.53
C ASN A 89 -20.06 -0.52 1.48
N LYS A 90 -20.81 -1.61 1.72
CA LYS A 90 -21.72 -2.22 0.74
C LYS A 90 -21.02 -2.53 -0.60
N THR A 91 -19.79 -3.02 -0.49
CA THR A 91 -18.96 -3.38 -1.65
C THR A 91 -18.55 -4.84 -1.53
N THR A 92 -18.33 -5.51 -2.65
CA THR A 92 -17.70 -6.84 -2.71
C THR A 92 -16.27 -6.72 -3.21
N PHE A 93 -15.33 -7.36 -2.52
CA PHE A 93 -13.97 -7.50 -2.97
C PHE A 93 -13.92 -8.53 -4.11
N SER A 94 -13.30 -8.10 -5.22
CA SER A 94 -12.94 -9.02 -6.29
C SER A 94 -11.71 -9.84 -5.89
N GLU A 95 -11.53 -11.01 -6.51
CA GLU A 95 -10.33 -11.86 -6.36
C GLU A 95 -9.03 -11.07 -6.61
N GLY A 96 -9.05 -10.13 -7.57
CA GLY A 96 -7.93 -9.23 -7.81
C GLY A 96 -7.59 -8.36 -6.60
N ASN A 97 -8.60 -7.84 -5.89
CA ASN A 97 -8.38 -7.03 -4.69
C ASN A 97 -7.77 -7.87 -3.56
N HIS A 98 -8.21 -9.12 -3.40
CA HIS A 98 -7.64 -10.03 -2.41
C HIS A 98 -6.15 -10.31 -2.66
N ARG A 99 -5.77 -10.51 -3.93
CA ARG A 99 -4.36 -10.72 -4.32
C ARG A 99 -3.50 -9.47 -4.09
N ILE A 100 -4.04 -8.27 -4.30
CA ILE A 100 -3.33 -7.01 -3.99
C ILE A 100 -3.09 -6.88 -2.49
N VAL A 101 -4.10 -7.14 -1.65
CA VAL A 101 -3.96 -7.05 -0.19
C VAL A 101 -2.98 -8.09 0.33
N GLY A 102 -3.14 -9.36 -0.08
CA GLY A 102 -2.25 -10.45 0.32
C GLY A 102 -0.80 -10.26 -0.17
N GLY A 103 -0.64 -9.91 -1.45
CA GLY A 103 0.67 -9.61 -2.03
C GLY A 103 1.33 -8.41 -1.37
N GLY A 104 0.56 -7.37 -1.03
CA GLY A 104 1.02 -6.18 -0.31
C GLY A 104 1.63 -6.53 1.05
N ILE A 105 0.96 -7.38 1.83
CA ILE A 105 1.47 -7.83 3.15
C ILE A 105 2.81 -8.56 3.00
N VAL A 106 2.93 -9.45 2.00
CA VAL A 106 4.17 -10.18 1.73
C VAL A 106 5.29 -9.23 1.33
N ILE A 107 5.03 -8.28 0.42
CA ILE A 107 6.02 -7.28 -0.02
C ILE A 107 6.49 -6.43 1.17
N SER A 108 5.57 -5.97 2.03
CA SER A 108 5.94 -5.21 3.23
C SER A 108 6.84 -6.02 4.17
N GLY A 109 6.57 -7.32 4.35
CA GLY A 109 7.43 -8.22 5.12
C GLY A 109 8.83 -8.35 4.53
N ILE A 110 8.93 -8.56 3.21
CA ILE A 110 10.21 -8.65 2.49
C ILE A 110 11.01 -7.35 2.64
N LEU A 111 10.37 -6.19 2.46
CA LEU A 111 11.02 -4.89 2.59
C LEU A 111 11.52 -4.63 4.01
N LEU A 112 10.76 -5.05 5.03
CA LEU A 112 11.19 -4.97 6.43
C LEU A 112 12.48 -5.77 6.67
N VAL A 113 12.53 -7.01 6.19
CA VAL A 113 13.72 -7.87 6.32
C VAL A 113 14.91 -7.28 5.56
N LEU A 114 14.70 -6.82 4.32
CA LEU A 114 15.76 -6.17 3.53
C LEU A 114 16.26 -4.89 4.18
N ALA A 115 15.37 -4.08 4.78
CA ALA A 115 15.75 -2.87 5.50
C ALA A 115 16.59 -3.21 6.73
N PHE A 116 16.20 -4.23 7.49
CA PHE A 116 16.98 -4.74 8.61
C PHE A 116 18.37 -5.20 8.17
N LEU A 117 18.47 -6.08 7.17
CA LEU A 117 19.74 -6.55 6.64
C LEU A 117 20.61 -5.40 6.10
N GLY A 118 19.98 -4.42 5.46
CA GLY A 118 20.66 -3.22 4.96
C GLY A 118 21.26 -2.38 6.10
N LEU A 119 20.50 -2.13 7.17
CA LEU A 119 20.99 -1.40 8.34
C LEU A 119 22.14 -2.14 9.00
N PHE A 120 21.96 -3.41 9.37
CA PHE A 120 23.00 -4.22 10.01
C PHE A 120 24.24 -4.37 9.12
N GLY A 121 24.06 -4.63 7.82
CA GLY A 121 25.18 -4.73 6.89
C GLY A 121 25.93 -3.41 6.72
N SER A 122 25.22 -2.28 6.77
CA SER A 122 25.83 -0.95 6.69
C SER A 122 26.65 -0.62 7.93
N GLU A 123 26.15 -0.95 9.13
CA GLU A 123 26.86 -0.81 10.40
C GLU A 123 28.12 -1.67 10.43
N VAL A 124 28.00 -2.98 10.14
CA VAL A 124 29.16 -3.90 10.13
C VAL A 124 30.25 -3.40 9.18
N ARG A 125 29.89 -2.97 7.96
CA ARG A 125 30.86 -2.40 7.01
C ARG A 125 31.52 -1.15 7.58
N ASN A 126 30.78 -0.32 8.31
CA ASN A 126 31.29 0.91 8.90
C ASN A 126 32.24 0.63 10.08
N PHE A 127 32.05 -0.46 10.83
CA PHE A 127 32.98 -0.92 11.87
C PHE A 127 34.32 -1.44 11.33
N PHE A 128 34.34 -1.95 10.09
CA PHE A 128 35.56 -2.43 9.42
C PHE A 128 36.22 -1.37 8.51
N LYS A 129 35.70 -0.14 8.50
CA LYS A 129 36.28 1.00 7.80
C LYS A 129 36.90 1.96 8.79
#